data_AF-A0A969N4R5-F1
#
_entry.id   AF-A0A969N4R5-F1
#
_cell.length_a   1.000
_cell.length_b   1.000
_cell.length_c   1.000
_cell.angle_alpha   90.00
_cell.angle_beta   90.00
_cell.angle_gamma   90.00
#
_symmetry.space_group_name_H-M   'P 1'
#
loop_
_entity.id
_entity.type
_entity.pdbx_description
1 polymer ?
#
loop_
_entity_poly.entity_id
_entity_poly.type
_entity_poly.pdbx_seq_one_letter_code
_entity_poly.pdbx_strand_id
1 'polypeptide(L)' 'MKYLLIDTHKRPIGTLVSDKAYAVGDTFQGQDAGTYTVVGLNWFQQRPHSQSLTVILQAHAKVTAKA' A
#
# COMPACT_ATOMS: atom_id res chain seq x y z
N MET A 1 4.42 -12.92 5.30
CA MET A 1 3.31 -12.84 4.33
C MET A 1 3.75 -12.05 3.11
N LYS A 2 3.25 -12.37 1.92
CA LYS A 2 3.54 -11.63 0.68
C LYS A 2 2.29 -10.88 0.24
N TYR A 3 2.39 -9.57 0.16
CA TYR A 3 1.34 -8.67 -0.27
C TYR A 3 1.60 -8.20 -1.70
N LEU A 4 0.55 -8.17 -2.52
CA LEU A 4 0.56 -7.49 -3.81
C LEU A 4 0.18 -6.01 -3.58
N LEU A 5 1.06 -5.09 -3.95
CA LEU A 5 0.79 -3.66 -3.85
C LEU A 5 0.06 -3.20 -5.11
N ILE A 6 -1.03 -2.46 -4.93
CA ILE A 6 -1.89 -1.97 -5.99
C ILE A 6 -2.08 -0.47 -5.80
N ASP A 7 -2.03 0.31 -6.87
CA ASP A 7 -2.46 1.71 -6.81
C ASP A 7 -3.98 1.87 -6.78
N THR A 8 -4.46 3.10 -6.64
CA THR A 8 -5.89 3.44 -6.69
C THR A 8 -6.54 3.23 -8.06
N HIS A 9 -5.73 3.00 -9.11
CA HIS A 9 -6.17 2.67 -10.46
C HIS A 9 -6.19 1.16 -10.74
N LYS A 10 -6.06 0.32 -9.70
CA LYS A 10 -6.05 -1.14 -9.80
C LYS A 10 -4.86 -1.69 -10.59
N ARG A 11 -3.72 -0.98 -10.61
CA ARG A 11 -2.49 -1.44 -11.27
C ARG A 11 -1.54 -2.04 -10.24
N PRO A 12 -0.98 -3.24 -10.48
CA PRO A 12 0.10 -3.76 -9.65
C PRO A 12 1.31 -2.83 -9.71
N ILE A 13 1.77 -2.33 -8.57
CA ILE A 13 2.94 -1.45 -8.47
C ILE A 13 4.15 -2.16 -7.82
N GLY A 14 3.94 -3.33 -7.22
CA GLY A 14 5.02 -4.09 -6.61
C GLY A 14 4.53 -5.15 -5.64
N THR A 15 5.44 -5.67 -4.84
CA THR A 15 5.12 -6.62 -3.76
C THR A 15 5.82 -6.25 -2.47
N LEU A 16 5.16 -6.49 -1.34
CA LEU A 16 5.72 -6.29 -0.01
C LEU A 16 5.80 -7.65 0.70
N VAL A 17 6.97 -8.00 1.21
CA VAL A 17 7.13 -9.15 2.11
C VAL A 17 7.21 -8.61 3.54
N SER A 18 6.26 -8.99 4.37
CA SER A 18 6.20 -8.56 5.77
C SER A 18 5.52 -9.64 6.60
N ASP A 19 5.98 -9.81 7.83
CA ASP A 19 5.37 -10.63 8.88
C ASP A 19 4.18 -9.93 9.56
N LYS A 20 4.10 -8.59 9.47
CA LYS A 20 3.00 -7.77 9.97
C LYS A 20 1.75 -7.89 9.09
N ALA A 21 0.58 -8.03 9.72
CA ALA A 21 -0.71 -7.83 9.08
C ALA A 21 -1.04 -6.34 8.97
N TYR A 22 -1.45 -5.89 7.79
CA TYR A 22 -1.79 -4.50 7.52
C TYR A 22 -3.30 -4.26 7.54
N ALA A 23 -3.69 -3.10 8.09
CA ALA A 23 -5.04 -2.57 8.06
C ALA A 23 -5.10 -1.28 7.22
N VAL A 24 -6.32 -0.85 6.86
CA VAL A 24 -6.53 0.46 6.24
C VAL A 24 -6.10 1.56 7.23
N GLY A 25 -5.32 2.53 6.74
CA GLY A 25 -4.70 3.60 7.53
C GLY A 25 -3.26 3.29 7.96
N ASP A 26 -2.80 2.04 7.88
CA ASP A 26 -1.41 1.72 8.17
C ASP A 26 -0.46 2.35 7.16
N THR A 27 0.73 2.73 7.64
CA THR A 27 1.84 3.23 6.81
C THR A 27 3.04 2.29 6.88
N PHE A 28 3.75 2.13 5.77
CA PHE A 28 5.01 1.38 5.72
C PHE A 28 5.97 1.96 4.69
N GLN A 29 7.27 1.70 4.84
CA GLN A 29 8.26 2.01 3.82
C GLN A 29 8.38 0.85 2.84
N GLY A 30 8.22 1.14 1.55
CA GLY A 30 8.45 0.17 0.48
C GLY A 30 9.93 0.05 0.12
N GLN A 31 10.24 -0.90 -0.77
CA GLN A 31 11.62 -1.14 -1.22
C GLN A 31 12.24 0.07 -1.93
N ASP A 32 11.42 0.91 -2.56
CA ASP A 32 11.87 2.11 -3.29
C ASP A 32 12.09 3.33 -2.39
N ALA A 33 12.25 3.13 -1.08
CA ALA A 33 12.30 4.18 -0.04
C ALA A 33 11.06 5.10 0.04
N GLY A 34 10.03 4.84 -0.76
CA GLY A 34 8.72 5.51 -0.69
C GLY A 34 7.97 5.10 0.57
N THR A 35 7.29 6.06 1.21
CA THR A 35 6.33 5.76 2.28
C THR A 35 4.96 5.54 1.63
N TYR A 36 4.33 4.41 1.95
CA TYR A 36 3.03 4.03 1.43
C TYR A 36 2.01 4.02 2.55
N THR A 37 0.80 4.48 2.26
CA THR A 37 -0.36 4.38 3.14
C THR A 37 -1.35 3.38 2.55
N VAL A 38 -1.77 2.41 3.35
CA VAL A 38 -2.79 1.42 2.97
C VAL A 38 -4.15 2.10 3.00
N VAL A 39 -4.83 2.11 1.86
CA VAL A 39 -6.18 2.70 1.70
C VAL A 39 -7.24 1.65 1.40
N GLY A 40 -6.83 0.41 1.13
CA GLY A 40 -7.74 -0.70 0.85
C GLY A 40 -7.03 -2.05 0.97
N LEU A 41 -7.81 -3.11 1.17
CA LEU A 41 -7.34 -4.48 1.31
C LEU A 41 -8.11 -5.38 0.33
N ASN A 42 -7.43 -6.42 -0.18
CA ASN A 42 -8.03 -7.50 -0.96
C ASN A 42 -8.88 -7.02 -2.15
N TRP A 43 -8.38 -6.01 -2.86
CA TRP A 43 -9.11 -5.35 -3.94
C TRP A 43 -9.47 -6.31 -5.09
N PHE A 44 -8.52 -7.17 -5.46
CA PHE A 44 -8.83 -8.32 -6.30
C PHE A 44 -9.34 -9.39 -5.36
N GLN A 45 -10.62 -9.78 -5.48
CA GLN A 45 -11.19 -10.97 -4.82
C GLN A 45 -10.56 -12.28 -5.33
N GLN A 46 -9.29 -12.24 -5.77
CA GLN A 46 -8.65 -13.30 -6.52
C GLN A 46 -7.72 -14.11 -5.62
N ARG A 47 -8.18 -15.34 -5.42
CA ARG A 47 -7.50 -16.51 -4.86
C ARG A 47 -7.13 -16.39 -3.37
N PRO A 48 -7.44 -17.44 -2.56
CA PRO A 48 -7.22 -17.43 -1.11
C PRO A 48 -5.75 -17.29 -0.66
N HIS A 49 -4.79 -17.23 -1.58
CA HIS A 49 -3.35 -17.27 -1.31
C HIS A 49 -2.61 -15.96 -1.61
N SER A 50 -3.31 -14.90 -2.07
CA SER A 50 -2.66 -13.63 -2.41
C SER A 50 -3.39 -12.45 -1.79
N GLN A 51 -2.87 -11.97 -0.65
CA GLN A 51 -3.35 -10.75 -0.01
C GLN A 51 -2.91 -9.55 -0.85
N SER A 52 -3.81 -8.60 -1.09
CA SER A 52 -3.48 -7.36 -1.81
C SER A 52 -3.71 -6.13 -0.94
N LEU A 53 -2.81 -5.16 -1.06
CA LEU A 53 -2.91 -3.86 -0.39
C LEU A 53 -3.05 -2.80 -1.46
N THR A 54 -4.17 -2.08 -1.43
CA THR A 54 -4.29 -0.83 -2.17
C THR A 54 -3.58 0.25 -1.39
N VAL A 55 -2.60 0.89 -2.02
CA VAL A 55 -1.74 1.86 -1.37
C VAL A 55 -1.68 3.15 -2.18
N ILE A 56 -1.47 4.24 -1.45
CA ILE A 56 -1.08 5.52 -2.02
C ILE A 56 0.34 5.82 -1.57
N LEU A 57 1.17 6.32 -2.49
CA LEU A 57 2.46 6.86 -2.13
C LEU A 57 2.19 8.16 -1.34
N GLN A 58 2.64 8.20 -0.09
CA GLN A 58 2.93 9.46 0.57
C GLN A 58 4.17 10.04 -0.11
N ALA A 59 3.98 10.61 -1.31
CA ALA A 59 4.89 11.65 -1.77
C ALA A 59 4.99 12.62 -0.59
N HIS A 60 6.20 12.93 -0.12
CA HIS A 60 6.42 13.87 0.99
C HIS A 60 5.39 14.96 0.87
N ALA A 61 4.32 14.84 1.67
CA ALA A 61 3.25 15.79 1.61
C ALA A 61 3.92 17.00 2.23
N LYS A 62 4.51 17.86 1.39
CA LYS A 62 4.65 19.26 1.68
C LYS A 62 3.20 19.69 1.82
N VAL A 63 2.65 19.45 3.01
CA VAL A 63 1.51 20.17 3.52
C VAL A 63 2.05 21.58 3.61
N THR A 64 1.96 22.33 2.50
CA THR A 64 1.89 23.78 2.55
C THR A 64 0.58 24.07 3.26
N ALA A 65 0.62 23.95 4.59
CA ALA A 65 -0.38 24.55 5.46
C ALA A 65 -0.27 26.05 5.17
N LYS A 66 -1.23 26.55 4.41
CA LYS A 66 -1.37 27.98 4.15
C LYS A 66 -1.71 28.62 5.50
N ALA A 67 -0.74 29.37 6.03
CA ALA A 67 -0.91 30.23 7.19
C ALA A 67 -1.89 31.36 6.90
#